data_AF-A0A0C2D4P8-F1
#
_entry.id   AF-A0A0C2D4P8-F1
#
_cell.length_a   1.000
_cell.length_b   1.000
_cell.length_c   1.000
_cell.angle_alpha   90.00
_cell.angle_beta   90.00
_cell.angle_gamma   90.00
#
_symmetry.space_group_name_H-M   'P 1'
#
loop_
_entity.id
_entity.type
_entity.pdbx_description
1 polymer ?
#
loop_
_entity_poly.entity_id
_entity_poly.type
_entity_poly.pdbx_seq_one_letter_code
_entity_poly.pdbx_strand_id
1 'polypeptide(L)'
;MKSRTPWLLALTGALACAPRASVEQCEQMVEHLIELSRSAHVGRAAEIAGTAAEAHRASLRDRCIDDGTEREVACVLEATSLDAIQHCRP
;
A
#
# COMPACT_ATOMS: atom_id res chain seq x y z
N MET A 1 -2.91 24.78 50.03
CA MET A 1 -1.81 24.01 49.40
C MET A 1 -2.41 23.12 48.30
N LYS A 2 -1.99 23.38 47.05
CA LYS A 2 -1.97 22.54 45.83
C LYS A 2 -3.07 21.47 45.62
N SER A 3 -4.09 21.83 44.84
CA SER A 3 -4.84 20.92 43.95
C SER A 3 -4.10 20.82 42.60
N ARG A 4 -3.78 19.61 42.13
CA ARG A 4 -3.45 19.27 40.71
C ARG A 4 -3.77 17.78 40.47
N THR A 5 -5.01 17.44 40.10
CA THR A 5 -5.53 17.17 38.74
C THR A 5 -4.89 15.95 38.04
N PRO A 6 -5.65 14.87 37.78
CA PRO A 6 -5.19 13.68 37.06
C PRO A 6 -5.20 13.94 35.55
N TRP A 7 -4.06 13.82 34.89
CA TRP A 7 -3.96 13.81 33.44
C TRP A 7 -4.20 12.40 32.92
N LEU A 8 -5.47 12.08 32.70
CA LEU A 8 -5.90 11.09 31.71
C LEU A 8 -5.59 11.69 30.33
N LEU A 9 -4.40 11.41 29.80
CA LEU A 9 -4.08 11.68 28.40
C LEU A 9 -4.81 10.64 27.55
N ALA A 10 -5.94 11.06 26.99
CA ALA A 10 -6.66 10.38 25.93
C ALA A 10 -5.75 10.27 24.70
N LEU A 11 -5.27 9.05 24.44
CA LEU A 11 -4.50 8.64 23.26
C LEU A 11 -5.41 7.98 22.20
N THR A 12 -6.62 8.50 22.03
CA THR A 12 -7.62 7.97 21.08
C THR A 12 -8.04 9.07 20.13
N GLY A 13 -7.48 9.13 18.92
CA GLY A 13 -8.01 10.07 17.92
C GLY A 13 -7.26 10.35 16.62
N ALA A 14 -6.15 9.67 16.29
CA ALA A 14 -5.37 10.01 15.07
C ALA A 14 -5.43 8.99 13.92
N LEU A 15 -6.24 7.94 14.00
CA LEU A 15 -6.31 6.89 12.94
C LEU A 15 -7.50 7.06 11.97
N ALA A 16 -8.25 8.16 12.02
CA ALA A 16 -9.54 8.27 11.33
C ALA A 16 -9.62 9.27 10.16
N CYS A 17 -8.51 9.85 9.68
CA CYS A 17 -8.58 10.87 8.62
C CYS A 17 -7.52 10.73 7.51
N ALA A 18 -7.02 9.54 7.22
CA ALA A 18 -6.30 9.34 5.96
C ALA A 18 -7.32 9.07 4.83
N PRO A 19 -7.31 9.82 3.71
CA PRO A 19 -8.21 9.54 2.60
C PRO A 19 -7.89 8.16 2.01
N ARG A 20 -8.94 7.37 1.78
CA ARG A 20 -8.84 6.04 1.17
C ARG A 20 -8.55 6.16 -0.31
N ALA A 21 -7.73 5.26 -0.84
CA ALA A 21 -7.51 5.15 -2.27
C ALA A 21 -8.81 4.82 -3.02
N SER A 22 -8.96 5.36 -4.22
CA SER A 22 -10.07 5.00 -5.09
C SER A 22 -9.90 3.58 -5.65
N VAL A 23 -11.00 2.96 -6.09
CA VAL A 23 -10.95 1.64 -6.75
C VAL A 23 -10.03 1.68 -7.97
N GLU A 24 -10.09 2.76 -8.76
CA GLU A 24 -9.24 2.95 -9.94
C GLU A 24 -7.76 3.03 -9.57
N GLN A 25 -7.40 3.77 -8.50
CA GLN A 25 -6.03 3.84 -8.01
C GLN A 25 -5.53 2.46 -7.54
N CYS A 26 -6.39 1.68 -6.88
CA CYS A 26 -6.05 0.32 -6.47
C CYS A 26 -5.85 -0.62 -7.66
N GLU A 27 -6.64 -0.51 -8.73
CA GLU A 27 -6.43 -1.29 -9.95
C GLU A 27 -5.12 -0.92 -10.65
N GLN A 28 -4.81 0.38 -10.75
CA GLN A 28 -3.54 0.86 -11.29
C GLN A 28 -2.35 0.36 -10.46
N MET A 29 -2.47 0.39 -9.13
CA MET A 29 -1.43 -0.11 -8.23
C MET A 29 -1.13 -1.59 -8.47
N VAL A 30 -2.17 -2.40 -8.64
CA VAL A 30 -2.00 -3.84 -8.87
C VAL A 30 -1.35 -4.13 -10.21
N GLU A 31 -1.75 -3.44 -11.28
CA GLU A 31 -1.08 -3.55 -12.59
C GLU A 31 0.40 -3.16 -12.47
N HIS A 32 0.70 -2.05 -11.79
CA HIS A 32 2.06 -1.59 -11.58
C HIS A 32 2.92 -2.62 -10.82
N LEU A 33 2.38 -3.23 -9.76
CA LEU A 33 3.06 -4.29 -9.00
C LEU A 33 3.38 -5.52 -9.86
N ILE A 34 2.46 -5.91 -10.74
CA ILE A 34 2.66 -7.03 -11.66
C ILE A 34 3.77 -6.70 -12.66
N GLU A 35 3.78 -5.47 -13.18
CA GLU A 35 4.81 -5.02 -14.11
C GLU A 35 6.19 -4.94 -13.46
N LEU A 36 6.29 -4.38 -12.25
CA LEU A 36 7.52 -4.38 -11.47
C LEU A 36 8.02 -5.81 -11.18
N SER A 37 7.10 -6.74 -10.90
CA SER A 37 7.45 -8.15 -10.68
C SER A 37 8.01 -8.81 -11.94
N ARG A 38 7.46 -8.52 -13.12
CA ARG A 38 8.01 -9.01 -14.40
C ARG A 38 9.37 -8.40 -14.68
N SER A 39 9.48 -7.08 -14.55
CA SER A 39 10.68 -6.30 -14.85
C SER A 39 11.85 -6.61 -13.92
N ALA A 40 11.60 -7.15 -12.72
CA ALA A 40 12.66 -7.61 -11.81
C ALA A 40 13.41 -8.86 -12.31
N HIS A 41 12.93 -9.50 -13.38
CA HIS A 41 13.49 -10.75 -13.89
C HIS A 41 13.66 -10.72 -15.42
N VAL A 42 14.37 -11.71 -15.98
CA VAL A 42 14.63 -11.81 -17.43
C VAL A 42 14.19 -13.18 -17.95
N GLY A 43 13.64 -13.20 -19.16
CA GLY A 43 13.22 -14.42 -19.85
C GLY A 43 12.10 -15.16 -19.11
N ARG A 44 12.20 -16.50 -19.03
CA ARG A 44 11.15 -17.34 -18.42
C ARG A 44 10.87 -17.01 -16.95
N ALA A 45 11.84 -16.49 -16.22
CA ALA A 45 11.64 -16.07 -14.83
C ALA A 45 10.67 -14.87 -14.74
N ALA A 46 10.71 -13.94 -15.71
CA ALA A 46 9.79 -12.81 -15.77
C ALA A 46 8.33 -13.27 -16.00
N GLU A 47 8.13 -14.26 -16.88
CA GLU A 47 6.81 -14.85 -17.12
C GLU A 47 6.24 -15.54 -15.88
N ILE A 48 7.08 -16.30 -15.16
CA ILE A 48 6.68 -16.98 -13.92
C ILE A 48 6.32 -15.96 -12.84
N ALA A 49 7.18 -14.95 -12.63
CA ALA A 49 6.94 -13.91 -11.65
C ALA A 49 5.67 -13.11 -11.96
N GLY A 50 5.49 -12.71 -13.22
CA GLY A 50 4.28 -12.05 -13.69
C GLY A 50 3.02 -12.87 -13.47
N THR A 51 3.07 -14.18 -13.76
CA THR A 51 1.94 -15.09 -13.54
C THR A 51 1.62 -15.27 -12.06
N ALA A 52 2.66 -15.39 -11.22
CA ALA A 52 2.48 -15.47 -9.78
C ALA A 52 1.86 -14.19 -9.21
N ALA A 53 2.34 -13.01 -9.62
CA ALA A 53 1.78 -11.73 -9.22
C ALA A 53 0.32 -11.56 -9.69
N GLU A 54 0.02 -11.95 -10.94
CA GLU A 54 -1.32 -11.96 -11.52
C GLU A 54 -2.30 -12.82 -10.72
N ALA A 55 -1.88 -13.99 -10.23
CA ALA A 55 -2.70 -14.85 -9.38
C ALA A 55 -3.13 -14.18 -8.06
N HIS A 56 -2.40 -13.16 -7.61
CA HIS A 56 -2.70 -12.39 -6.42
C HIS A 56 -3.48 -11.09 -6.70
N ARG A 57 -3.78 -10.76 -7.97
CA ARG A 57 -4.44 -9.51 -8.38
C ARG A 57 -5.67 -9.17 -7.55
N ALA A 58 -6.62 -10.10 -7.44
CA ALA A 58 -7.86 -9.87 -6.70
C ALA A 58 -7.59 -9.56 -5.22
N SER A 59 -6.75 -10.37 -4.56
CA SER A 59 -6.40 -10.17 -3.16
C SER A 59 -5.66 -8.86 -2.91
N LEU A 60 -4.74 -8.46 -3.80
CA LEU A 60 -4.03 -7.18 -3.67
C LEU A 60 -4.97 -5.99 -3.83
N ARG A 61 -5.88 -6.05 -4.81
CA ARG A 61 -6.88 -5.01 -5.03
C ARG A 61 -7.81 -4.89 -3.83
N ASP A 62 -8.34 -6.01 -3.34
CA ASP A 62 -9.31 -6.00 -2.25
C ASP A 62 -8.66 -5.45 -0.96
N ARG A 63 -7.41 -5.83 -0.66
CA ARG A 63 -6.66 -5.23 0.46
C ARG A 63 -6.42 -3.73 0.30
N CYS A 64 -6.15 -3.27 -0.92
CA CYS A 64 -6.00 -1.83 -1.19
C CYS A 64 -7.31 -1.07 -0.96
N ILE A 65 -8.45 -1.64 -1.37
CA ILE A 65 -9.77 -1.02 -1.18
C ILE A 65 -10.12 -0.94 0.32
N ASP A 66 -9.84 -2.02 1.07
CA ASP A 66 -10.19 -2.09 2.49
C ASP A 66 -9.30 -1.18 3.35
N ASP A 67 -7.98 -1.23 3.11
CA ASP A 67 -6.98 -0.70 4.04
C ASP A 67 -6.09 0.41 3.43
N GLY A 68 -6.04 0.53 2.10
CA GLY A 68 -5.10 1.42 1.41
C GLY A 68 -5.46 2.89 1.47
N THR A 69 -4.47 3.73 1.77
CA THR A 69 -4.61 5.20 1.70
C THR A 69 -4.18 5.73 0.33
N GLU A 70 -4.73 6.88 -0.08
CA GLU A 70 -4.33 7.54 -1.34
C GLU A 70 -2.81 7.80 -1.38
N ARG A 71 -2.22 8.17 -0.24
CA ARG A 71 -0.79 8.48 -0.13
C ARG A 71 0.09 7.24 -0.31
N GLU A 72 -0.28 6.13 0.31
CA GLU A 72 0.46 4.87 0.12
C GLU A 72 0.39 4.42 -1.31
N VAL A 73 -0.81 4.42 -1.89
CA VAL A 73 -1.01 3.97 -3.27
C VAL A 73 -0.26 4.86 -4.26
N ALA A 74 -0.29 6.18 -4.08
CA ALA A 74 0.50 7.11 -4.88
C ALA A 74 2.00 6.83 -4.77
N CYS A 75 2.52 6.59 -3.55
CA CYS A 75 3.92 6.22 -3.36
C CYS A 75 4.28 4.93 -4.09
N VAL A 76 3.42 3.90 -4.04
CA VAL A 76 3.64 2.64 -4.74
C VAL A 76 3.66 2.85 -6.26
N LEU A 77 2.76 3.68 -6.79
CA LEU A 77 2.71 4.01 -8.22
C LEU A 77 3.95 4.78 -8.71
N GLU A 78 4.58 5.56 -7.84
CA GLU A 78 5.85 6.26 -8.15
C GLU A 78 7.09 5.36 -7.98
N ALA A 79 6.95 4.22 -7.31
CA ALA A 79 8.09 3.33 -7.04
C ALA A 79 8.59 2.66 -8.33
N THR A 80 9.90 2.65 -8.53
CA THR A 80 10.55 2.09 -9.72
C THR A 80 11.04 0.65 -9.54
N SER A 81 10.89 0.08 -8.35
CA SER A 81 11.30 -1.28 -8.01
C SER A 81 10.48 -1.83 -6.85
N LEU A 82 10.48 -3.16 -6.71
CA LEU A 82 9.85 -3.83 -5.56
C LEU A 82 10.51 -3.45 -4.22
N ASP A 83 11.79 -3.09 -4.23
CA ASP A 83 12.51 -2.65 -3.03
C ASP A 83 12.07 -1.24 -2.59
N ALA A 84 11.92 -0.32 -3.56
CA ALA A 84 11.48 1.05 -3.30
C ALA A 84 10.12 1.11 -2.59
N ILE A 85 9.23 0.15 -2.88
CA ILE A 85 7.90 0.02 -2.25
C ILE A 85 7.99 -0.19 -0.73
N GLN A 86 9.05 -0.84 -0.24
CA GLN A 86 9.21 -1.08 1.21
C GLN A 86 9.32 0.20 2.03
N HIS A 87 9.62 1.32 1.37
CA HIS A 87 9.71 2.64 1.98
C HIS A 87 8.38 3.42 1.96
N CYS A 88 7.35 2.93 1.27
CA CYS A 88 6.01 3.51 1.32
C CYS A 88 5.38 3.31 2.71
N ARG A 89 4.74 4.36 3.23
CA ARG A 89 4.14 4.40 4.56
C ARG A 89 2.77 5.10 4.55
N PRO A 90 1.82 4.65 5.38
CA PRO A 90 0.53 5.31 5.60
C PRO A 90 0.69 6.67 6.22
#